data_AF-A0A8T1V9H7-F1
#
_entry.id   AF-A0A8T1V9H7-F1
#
_cell.length_a   1.000
_cell.length_b   1.000
_cell.length_c   1.000
_cell.angle_alpha   90.00
_cell.angle_beta   90.00
_cell.angle_gamma   90.00
#
_symmetry.space_group_name_H-M   'P 1'
#
loop_
_entity.id
_entity.type
_entity.pdbx_description
1 polymer ?
#
loop_
_entity_poly.entity_id
_entity_poly.type
_entity_poly.pdbx_seq_one_letter_code
_entity_poly.pdbx_strand_id
1 'polypeptide(L)'
;MANRLLMYSQKRVMEADIVALEAAVKKMSQERQLMQQNRNNDHKNCRGCWSAQTTEQEAPGSFEASMRGPPANLEGLKGQDEWVLLNALALVEFESDQEKEKAKMLEKKRMQRAWLDAQQQERAKSRHNERRMQDEAFQHQLRDLSNWHDQESAKKQQQQEQVMKIRRERDEQLRLQKQELEQREIQRRRDEAAEVERVKNDLKRLELDARVRRETEQERIKKLQAENALVEHQKSRAKLQEHLEDVELMEAYARRLAKEEEERMRRLQTTLQRRDQQIDIAESMQAQIRQKALADERRAEEYQKKKDAAEQLKQHEKLEAQKREAYERQQYLLEQRNQKKQRERQEREDDLTFARQYHSEARAALEAQYRQAQFVRQRNKSFQEKLIVQMDEQRHGQPLSPLQRPRDLNMNNHEKDMNAKLLQKLEDVGMGQKVLQKLSPAKTATAITTKFY
;
A
#
# COMPACT_ATOMS: atom_id res chain seq x y z
N MET A 1 -14.34 14.22 15.23
CA MET A 1 -14.10 13.32 16.38
C MET A 1 -14.27 11.83 16.05
N ALA A 2 -15.11 11.43 15.09
CA ALA A 2 -15.35 10.02 14.73
C ALA A 2 -14.10 9.26 14.21
N ASN A 3 -13.25 9.88 13.38
CA ASN A 3 -12.03 9.23 12.86
C ASN A 3 -11.01 8.87 13.95
N ARG A 4 -10.98 9.60 15.08
CA ARG A 4 -10.06 9.31 16.18
C ARG A 4 -10.51 8.08 16.98
N LEU A 5 -11.81 7.85 17.08
CA LEU A 5 -12.40 6.67 17.71
C LEU A 5 -12.25 5.41 16.85
N LEU A 6 -12.37 5.53 15.52
CA LEU A 6 -12.19 4.41 14.59
C LEU A 6 -10.73 3.91 14.56
N MET A 7 -9.77 4.82 14.58
CA MET A 7 -8.35 4.45 14.66
C MET A 7 -7.99 3.81 16.00
N TYR A 8 -8.61 4.26 17.10
CA TYR A 8 -8.42 3.66 18.43
C TYR A 8 -9.08 2.28 18.54
N SER A 9 -10.22 2.05 17.88
CA SER A 9 -10.86 0.72 17.86
C SER A 9 -10.06 -0.25 17.00
N GLN A 10 -9.59 0.19 15.83
CA GLN A 10 -8.75 -0.64 14.96
C GLN A 10 -7.42 -1.01 15.62
N LYS A 11 -6.79 -0.06 16.34
CA LYS A 11 -5.57 -0.34 17.10
C LYS A 11 -5.80 -1.35 18.23
N ARG A 12 -6.92 -1.24 18.96
CA ARG A 12 -7.28 -2.21 20.01
C ARG A 12 -7.57 -3.61 19.48
N VAL A 13 -8.21 -3.71 18.30
CA VAL A 13 -8.45 -5.01 17.66
C VAL A 13 -7.13 -5.64 17.22
N MET A 14 -6.23 -4.87 16.62
CA MET A 14 -4.89 -5.38 16.24
C MET A 14 -4.06 -5.79 17.46
N GLU A 15 -4.09 -5.03 18.56
CA GLU A 15 -3.40 -5.40 19.80
C GLU A 15 -3.98 -6.68 20.41
N ALA A 16 -5.29 -6.88 20.37
CA ALA A 16 -5.93 -8.12 20.81
C ALA A 16 -5.56 -9.32 19.94
N ASP A 17 -5.48 -9.13 18.61
CA ASP A 17 -5.05 -10.18 17.66
C ASP A 17 -3.58 -10.58 17.86
N ILE A 18 -2.70 -9.60 18.14
CA ILE A 18 -1.30 -9.87 18.47
C ILE A 18 -1.19 -10.68 19.75
N VAL A 19 -1.92 -10.31 20.81
CA VAL A 19 -1.92 -11.06 22.08
C VAL A 19 -2.47 -12.48 21.91
N ALA A 20 -3.52 -12.65 21.08
CA ALA A 20 -4.06 -13.98 20.77
C ALA A 20 -3.07 -14.85 19.98
N LEU A 21 -2.34 -14.26 19.03
CA LEU A 21 -1.28 -14.94 18.28
C LEU A 21 -0.09 -15.31 19.17
N GLU A 22 0.32 -14.43 20.07
CA GLU A 22 1.38 -14.72 21.05
C GLU A 22 0.98 -15.88 21.98
N ALA A 23 -0.27 -15.91 22.46
CA ALA A 23 -0.79 -17.01 23.27
C ALA A 23 -0.82 -18.34 22.48
N ALA A 24 -1.21 -18.30 21.20
CA ALA A 24 -1.22 -19.48 20.33
C ALA A 24 0.20 -20.01 20.05
N VAL A 25 1.16 -19.12 19.78
CA VAL A 25 2.57 -19.49 19.59
C VAL A 25 3.16 -20.07 20.89
N LYS A 26 2.84 -19.49 22.05
CA LYS A 26 3.28 -19.99 23.35
C LYS A 26 2.70 -21.38 23.65
N LYS A 27 1.43 -21.62 23.30
CA LYS A 27 0.81 -22.95 23.39
C LYS A 27 1.48 -23.98 22.48
N MET A 28 1.74 -23.63 21.21
CA MET A 28 2.46 -24.52 20.28
C MET A 28 3.92 -24.78 20.69
N SER A 29 4.56 -23.81 21.36
CA SER A 29 5.89 -23.98 21.94
C SER A 29 5.86 -24.95 23.13
N GLN A 30 4.88 -24.82 24.02
CA GLN A 30 4.68 -25.71 25.16
C GLN A 30 4.33 -27.13 24.72
N GLU A 31 3.47 -27.30 23.70
CA GLU A 31 3.17 -28.62 23.10
C GLU A 31 4.41 -29.26 22.48
N ARG A 32 5.29 -28.47 21.83
CA ARG A 32 6.58 -28.96 21.32
C ARG A 32 7.54 -29.38 22.44
N GLN A 33 7.60 -28.65 23.54
CA GLN A 33 8.39 -29.04 24.71
C GLN A 33 7.86 -30.31 25.39
N LEU A 34 6.54 -30.45 25.52
CA LEU A 34 5.90 -31.66 26.06
C LEU A 34 6.17 -32.90 25.17
N MET A 35 6.12 -32.74 23.85
CA MET A 35 6.49 -33.79 22.89
C MET A 35 7.98 -34.19 22.99
N GLN A 36 8.88 -33.22 23.23
CA GLN A 36 10.30 -33.51 23.43
C GLN A 36 10.58 -34.19 24.79
N GLN A 37 9.86 -33.83 25.85
CA GLN A 37 10.00 -34.49 27.15
C GLN A 37 9.45 -35.92 27.14
N ASN A 38 8.33 -36.19 26.44
CA ASN A 38 7.82 -37.56 26.30
C ASN A 38 8.75 -38.47 25.48
N ARG A 39 9.39 -37.95 24.43
CA ARG A 39 10.38 -38.73 23.66
C ARG A 39 11.64 -39.10 24.45
N ASN A 40 12.00 -38.32 25.47
CA ASN A 40 13.15 -38.61 26.34
C ASN A 40 12.81 -39.60 27.47
N ASN A 41 11.54 -39.80 27.81
CA ASN A 41 11.11 -40.81 28.79
C ASN A 41 10.92 -42.21 28.18
N ASP A 42 10.54 -42.30 26.90
CA ASP A 42 10.38 -43.58 26.18
C ASP A 42 11.72 -44.21 25.74
N HIS A 43 12.87 -43.58 26.02
CA HIS A 43 14.19 -44.12 25.70
C HIS A 43 15.01 -44.56 26.94
N LYS A 44 14.39 -44.60 28.13
CA LYS A 44 15.06 -45.13 29.35
C LYS A 44 14.63 -46.53 29.78
N ASN A 45 13.66 -47.16 29.13
CA ASN A 45 13.25 -48.54 29.41
C ASN A 45 13.46 -49.44 28.19
N CYS A 46 14.71 -49.82 27.91
CA CYS A 46 15.05 -51.03 27.16
C CYS A 46 16.58 -51.29 27.24
N ARG A 47 17.10 -51.48 28.46
CA ARG A 47 18.35 -52.24 28.68
C ARG A 47 17.98 -53.59 29.28
N GLY A 48 17.48 -54.47 28.43
CA GLY A 48 17.39 -55.90 28.69
C GLY A 48 18.68 -56.56 28.22
N CYS A 49 19.59 -56.74 29.17
CA CYS A 49 20.79 -57.56 29.10
C CYS A 49 20.42 -59.03 28.92
N TRP A 50 20.82 -59.66 27.80
CA TRP A 50 20.90 -61.12 27.71
C TRP A 50 22.24 -61.49 27.04
N SER A 51 23.17 -61.94 27.90
CA SER A 51 24.21 -62.98 27.73
C SER A 51 24.28 -63.65 26.34
N ALA A 52 25.40 -63.70 25.61
CA ALA A 52 26.69 -64.33 25.90
C ALA A 52 26.59 -65.81 26.32
N GLN A 53 27.29 -66.68 25.56
CA GLN A 53 27.38 -68.16 25.69
C GLN A 53 26.11 -68.87 25.19
N THR A 54 26.16 -69.77 24.21
CA THR A 54 27.01 -70.96 24.16
C THR A 54 27.44 -71.30 22.74
N THR A 55 28.73 -71.54 22.59
CA THR A 55 29.35 -72.26 21.48
C THR A 55 29.25 -73.74 21.83
N GLU A 56 28.35 -74.48 21.19
CA GLU A 56 28.42 -75.94 21.19
C GLU A 56 29.13 -76.38 19.92
N GLN A 57 30.45 -76.54 20.07
CA GLN A 57 31.21 -77.49 19.28
C GLN A 57 30.76 -78.89 19.71
N GLU A 58 29.91 -79.52 18.92
CA GLU A 58 29.84 -80.98 18.90
C GLU A 58 30.82 -81.48 17.83
N ALA A 59 32.03 -81.79 18.28
CA ALA A 59 32.75 -82.94 17.77
C ALA A 59 32.54 -84.07 18.79
N PRO A 60 31.96 -85.19 18.34
CA PRO A 60 32.68 -86.45 18.54
C PRO A 60 32.67 -87.24 17.23
N GLY A 61 33.86 -87.65 16.77
CA GLY A 61 34.23 -89.05 16.91
C GLY A 61 33.97 -89.75 15.58
N SER A 62 34.97 -89.87 14.71
CA SER A 62 35.83 -91.05 14.74
C SER A 62 35.03 -92.30 15.08
N PHE A 63 34.47 -92.95 14.06
CA PHE A 63 34.57 -94.39 13.89
C PHE A 63 34.39 -94.65 12.39
N GLU A 64 35.46 -94.43 11.62
CA GLU A 64 35.76 -95.37 10.55
C GLU A 64 36.00 -96.73 11.22
N ALA A 65 34.92 -97.42 11.58
CA ALA A 65 34.96 -98.86 11.72
C ALA A 65 35.04 -99.40 10.29
N SER A 66 36.24 -99.31 9.71
CA SER A 66 36.66 -100.23 8.66
C SER A 66 36.55 -101.62 9.28
N MET A 67 35.37 -102.23 9.17
CA MET A 67 35.13 -103.63 9.44
C MET A 67 35.92 -104.39 8.39
N ARG A 68 37.24 -104.47 8.60
CA ARG A 68 38.13 -105.41 7.96
C ARG A 68 37.74 -106.76 8.54
N GLY A 69 36.68 -107.34 7.98
CA GLY A 69 36.31 -108.71 8.22
C GLY A 69 37.53 -109.61 8.01
N PRO A 70 37.62 -110.73 8.73
CA PRO A 70 38.73 -111.68 8.57
C PRO A 70 38.84 -112.10 7.09
N PRO A 71 40.04 -112.45 6.59
CA PRO A 71 40.19 -112.92 5.22
C PRO A 71 39.20 -114.06 4.98
N ALA A 72 38.35 -113.90 3.97
CA ALA A 72 37.38 -114.92 3.59
C ALA A 72 38.13 -116.23 3.30
N ASN A 73 37.89 -117.24 4.13
CA ASN A 73 38.53 -118.53 4.01
C ASN A 73 37.86 -119.31 2.87
N LEU A 74 38.27 -119.02 1.63
CA LEU A 74 37.74 -119.58 0.39
C LEU A 74 37.89 -121.11 0.28
N GLU A 75 38.74 -121.72 1.11
CA GLU A 75 38.93 -123.18 1.16
C GLU A 75 37.84 -123.93 1.95
N GLY A 76 37.11 -123.25 2.84
CA GLY A 76 35.97 -123.83 3.58
C GLY A 76 34.67 -123.94 2.76
N LEU A 77 34.62 -123.35 1.57
CA LEU A 77 33.44 -123.29 0.70
C LEU A 77 33.36 -124.44 -0.32
N LYS A 78 34.44 -125.19 -0.53
CA LYS A 78 34.47 -126.33 -1.48
C LYS A 78 33.64 -127.55 -1.04
N GLY A 79 33.12 -127.55 0.19
CA GLY A 79 32.29 -128.64 0.74
C GLY A 79 30.87 -128.23 1.11
N GLN A 80 30.43 -127.01 0.77
CA GLN A 80 29.06 -126.54 1.02
C GLN A 80 28.20 -126.68 -0.24
N ASP A 81 26.90 -126.92 -0.05
CA ASP A 81 25.90 -127.01 -1.11
C ASP A 81 25.90 -125.73 -1.96
N GLU A 82 26.08 -125.88 -3.27
CA GLU A 82 26.17 -124.80 -4.24
C GLU A 82 24.93 -123.89 -4.21
N TRP A 83 23.77 -124.42 -3.82
CA TRP A 83 22.53 -123.65 -3.65
C TRP A 83 22.58 -122.66 -2.47
N VAL A 84 23.28 -123.00 -1.39
CA VAL A 84 23.45 -122.10 -0.24
C VAL A 84 24.34 -120.92 -0.60
N LEU A 85 25.39 -121.18 -1.40
CA LEU A 85 26.29 -120.15 -1.90
C LEU A 85 25.61 -119.19 -2.88
N LEU A 86 24.78 -119.71 -3.79
CA LEU A 86 23.98 -118.87 -4.70
C LEU A 86 22.95 -118.02 -3.95
N ASN A 87 22.33 -118.55 -2.90
CA ASN A 87 21.39 -117.79 -2.08
C ASN A 87 22.10 -116.70 -1.25
N ALA A 88 23.28 -116.98 -0.72
CA ALA A 88 24.11 -115.97 -0.05
C ALA A 88 24.59 -114.88 -1.01
N LEU A 89 24.99 -115.26 -2.24
CA LEU A 89 25.32 -114.30 -3.30
C LEU A 89 24.11 -113.42 -3.64
N ALA A 90 22.93 -114.00 -3.84
CA ALA A 90 21.71 -113.25 -4.12
C ALA A 90 21.31 -112.29 -2.99
N LEU A 91 21.54 -112.69 -1.72
CA LEU A 91 21.34 -111.80 -0.57
C LEU A 91 22.33 -110.63 -0.57
N VAL A 92 23.61 -110.88 -0.84
CA VAL A 92 24.63 -109.82 -0.93
C VAL A 92 24.39 -108.90 -2.12
N GLU A 93 23.96 -109.44 -3.27
CA GLU A 93 23.56 -108.64 -4.44
C GLU A 93 22.34 -107.78 -4.13
N PHE A 94 21.34 -108.32 -3.43
CA PHE A 94 20.17 -107.58 -2.99
C PHE A 94 20.51 -106.49 -1.96
N GLU A 95 21.39 -106.77 -1.00
CA GLU A 95 21.90 -105.78 -0.05
C GLU A 95 22.69 -104.68 -0.76
N SER A 96 23.56 -105.04 -1.71
CA SER A 96 24.29 -104.10 -2.57
C SER A 96 23.34 -103.21 -3.38
N ASP A 97 22.27 -103.79 -3.93
CA ASP A 97 21.27 -103.03 -4.70
C ASP A 97 20.41 -102.13 -3.79
N GLN A 98 20.09 -102.55 -2.57
CA GLN A 98 19.46 -101.68 -1.57
C GLN A 98 20.37 -100.51 -1.17
N GLU A 99 21.66 -100.74 -1.00
CA GLU A 99 22.64 -99.69 -0.70
C GLU A 99 22.76 -98.69 -1.86
N LYS A 100 22.82 -99.18 -3.11
CA LYS A 100 22.80 -98.33 -4.30
C LYS A 100 21.52 -97.50 -4.40
N GLU A 101 20.35 -98.08 -4.12
CA GLU A 101 19.09 -97.33 -4.13
C GLU A 101 19.02 -96.28 -3.00
N LYS A 102 19.51 -96.60 -1.80
CA LYS A 102 19.66 -95.62 -0.70
C LYS A 102 20.60 -94.48 -1.09
N ALA A 103 21.73 -94.79 -1.73
CA ALA A 103 22.68 -93.80 -2.23
C ALA A 103 22.04 -92.88 -3.28
N LYS A 104 21.33 -93.43 -4.28
CA LYS A 104 20.57 -92.64 -5.28
C LYS A 104 19.52 -91.75 -4.61
N MET A 105 18.83 -92.23 -3.58
CA MET A 105 17.84 -91.43 -2.86
C MET A 105 18.48 -90.29 -2.06
N LEU A 106 19.63 -90.52 -1.43
CA LEU A 106 20.40 -89.47 -0.76
C LEU A 106 20.95 -88.44 -1.75
N GLU A 107 21.41 -88.88 -2.92
CA GLU A 107 21.88 -88.00 -3.99
C GLU A 107 20.74 -87.12 -4.53
N LYS A 108 19.56 -87.70 -4.81
CA LYS A 108 18.36 -86.94 -5.18
C LYS A 108 17.97 -85.91 -4.12
N LYS A 109 17.99 -86.29 -2.82
CA LYS A 109 17.73 -85.36 -1.71
C LYS A 109 18.76 -84.24 -1.64
N ARG A 110 20.05 -84.54 -1.87
CA ARG A 110 21.13 -83.55 -1.91
C ARG A 110 20.95 -82.57 -3.07
N MET A 111 20.61 -83.07 -4.25
CA MET A 111 20.34 -82.24 -5.43
C MET A 111 19.11 -81.34 -5.22
N GLN A 112 18.03 -81.88 -4.64
CA GLN A 112 16.83 -81.11 -4.31
C GLN A 112 17.13 -80.00 -3.30
N ARG A 113 17.94 -80.28 -2.27
CA ARG A 113 18.39 -79.27 -1.31
C ARG A 113 19.23 -78.18 -1.97
N ALA A 114 20.22 -78.56 -2.79
CA ALA A 114 21.05 -77.60 -3.51
C ALA A 114 20.23 -76.68 -4.44
N TRP A 115 19.19 -77.23 -5.08
CA TRP A 115 18.27 -76.44 -5.91
C TRP A 115 17.43 -75.45 -5.08
N LEU A 116 16.91 -75.87 -3.93
CA LEU A 116 16.18 -74.97 -3.02
C LEU A 116 17.08 -73.87 -2.45
N ASP A 117 18.32 -74.22 -2.07
CA ASP A 117 19.31 -73.25 -1.58
C ASP A 117 19.67 -72.23 -2.67
N ALA A 118 19.83 -72.67 -3.92
CA ALA A 118 20.07 -71.78 -5.06
C ALA A 118 18.88 -70.82 -5.30
N GLN A 119 17.64 -71.33 -5.23
CA GLN A 119 16.43 -70.51 -5.36
C GLN A 119 16.31 -69.49 -4.22
N GLN A 120 16.64 -69.90 -2.99
CA GLN A 120 16.66 -69.00 -1.84
C GLN A 120 17.72 -67.91 -2.01
N GLN A 121 18.91 -68.26 -2.49
CA GLN A 121 19.99 -67.32 -2.75
C GLN A 121 19.63 -66.31 -3.85
N GLU A 122 18.99 -66.76 -4.93
CA GLU A 122 18.51 -65.88 -6.00
C GLU A 122 17.46 -64.89 -5.46
N ARG A 123 16.46 -65.37 -4.71
CA ARG A 123 15.47 -64.49 -4.07
C ARG A 123 16.10 -63.49 -3.10
N ALA A 124 17.13 -63.90 -2.35
CA ALA A 124 17.86 -63.01 -1.47
C ALA A 124 18.61 -61.92 -2.25
N LYS A 125 19.27 -62.28 -3.36
CA LYS A 125 19.93 -61.33 -4.27
C LYS A 125 18.93 -60.34 -4.88
N SER A 126 17.78 -60.82 -5.35
CA SER A 126 16.74 -59.94 -5.92
C SER A 126 16.20 -58.95 -4.89
N ARG A 127 15.92 -59.40 -3.66
CA ARG A 127 15.51 -58.51 -2.56
C ARG A 127 16.60 -57.50 -2.17
N HIS A 128 17.86 -57.90 -2.20
CA HIS A 128 18.97 -56.99 -1.91
C HIS A 128 19.11 -55.91 -2.99
N ASN A 129 19.03 -56.30 -4.27
CA ASN A 129 19.05 -55.36 -5.39
C ASN A 129 17.85 -54.40 -5.35
N GLU A 130 16.65 -54.90 -5.03
CA GLU A 130 15.46 -54.06 -4.89
C GLU A 130 15.63 -53.02 -3.77
N ARG A 131 16.14 -53.42 -2.60
CA ARG A 131 16.45 -52.48 -1.50
C ARG A 131 17.46 -51.42 -1.94
N ARG A 132 18.52 -51.84 -2.63
CA ARG A 132 19.53 -50.90 -3.14
C ARG A 132 18.95 -49.88 -4.11
N MET A 133 18.09 -50.32 -5.04
CA MET A 133 17.41 -49.41 -5.97
C MET A 133 16.46 -48.45 -5.25
N GLN A 134 15.75 -48.91 -4.22
CA GLN A 134 14.90 -48.06 -3.38
C GLN A 134 15.72 -47.02 -2.61
N ASP A 135 16.86 -47.42 -2.04
CA ASP A 135 17.77 -46.52 -1.34
C ASP A 135 18.36 -45.47 -2.28
N GLU A 136 18.77 -45.86 -3.49
CA GLU A 136 19.27 -44.94 -4.52
C GLU A 136 18.18 -43.94 -4.95
N ALA A 137 16.95 -44.41 -5.19
CA ALA A 137 15.81 -43.55 -5.52
C ALA A 137 15.49 -42.57 -4.38
N PHE A 138 15.53 -43.02 -3.13
CA PHE A 138 15.32 -42.17 -1.96
C PHE A 138 16.42 -41.09 -1.85
N GLN A 139 17.68 -41.45 -2.09
CA GLN A 139 18.77 -40.47 -2.12
C GLN A 139 18.61 -39.43 -3.23
N HIS A 140 18.14 -39.83 -4.41
CA HIS A 140 17.81 -38.89 -5.49
C HIS A 140 16.71 -37.91 -5.07
N GLN A 141 15.62 -38.41 -4.46
CA GLN A 141 14.54 -37.56 -3.94
C GLN A 141 15.04 -36.55 -2.90
N LEU A 142 15.93 -36.96 -1.99
CA LEU A 142 16.53 -36.05 -1.01
C LEU A 142 17.37 -34.96 -1.67
N ARG A 143 18.14 -35.29 -2.71
CA ARG A 143 18.92 -34.29 -3.47
C ARG A 143 18.01 -33.33 -4.21
N ASP A 144 16.94 -33.82 -4.82
CA ASP A 144 15.98 -32.97 -5.53
C ASP A 144 15.28 -32.00 -4.57
N LEU A 145 14.91 -32.45 -3.37
CA LEU A 145 14.37 -31.59 -2.32
C LEU A 145 15.38 -30.55 -1.85
N SER A 146 16.64 -30.92 -1.65
CA SER A 146 17.70 -29.99 -1.30
C SER A 146 17.89 -28.92 -2.38
N ASN A 147 18.01 -29.35 -3.64
CA ASN A 147 18.16 -28.46 -4.79
C ASN A 147 16.96 -27.50 -4.93
N TRP A 148 15.75 -28.00 -4.70
CA TRP A 148 14.55 -27.18 -4.71
C TRP A 148 14.57 -26.12 -3.60
N HIS A 149 14.98 -26.50 -2.40
CA HIS A 149 15.11 -25.56 -1.28
C HIS A 149 16.16 -24.48 -1.55
N ASP A 150 17.30 -24.87 -2.12
CA ASP A 150 18.35 -23.93 -2.51
C ASP A 150 17.85 -22.96 -3.59
N GLN A 151 17.13 -23.45 -4.60
CA GLN A 151 16.50 -22.61 -5.62
C GLN A 151 15.44 -21.66 -5.05
N GLU A 152 14.62 -22.12 -4.10
CA GLU A 152 13.63 -21.28 -3.42
C GLU A 152 14.32 -20.17 -2.62
N SER A 153 15.38 -20.51 -1.89
CA SER A 153 16.18 -19.56 -1.12
C SER A 153 16.84 -18.51 -2.03
N ALA A 154 17.40 -18.93 -3.17
CA ALA A 154 18.00 -18.03 -4.15
C ALA A 154 16.97 -17.09 -4.77
N LYS A 155 15.78 -17.60 -5.14
CA LYS A 155 14.68 -16.76 -5.64
C LYS A 155 14.25 -15.72 -4.61
N LYS A 156 14.15 -16.10 -3.34
CA LYS A 156 13.80 -15.18 -2.25
C LYS A 156 14.88 -14.11 -2.06
N GLN A 157 16.16 -14.47 -2.11
CA GLN A 157 17.28 -13.52 -2.05
C GLN A 157 17.23 -12.54 -3.22
N GLN A 158 17.06 -13.02 -4.45
CA GLN A 158 16.92 -12.16 -5.63
C GLN A 158 15.74 -11.18 -5.52
N GLN A 159 14.59 -11.63 -5.02
CA GLN A 159 13.45 -10.75 -4.77
C GLN A 159 13.76 -9.67 -3.73
N GLN A 160 14.47 -10.04 -2.64
CA GLN A 160 14.90 -9.08 -1.63
C GLN A 160 15.89 -8.07 -2.20
N GLU A 161 16.86 -8.50 -2.99
CA GLU A 161 17.82 -7.63 -3.67
C GLU A 161 17.12 -6.67 -4.64
N GLN A 162 16.16 -7.14 -5.42
CA GLN A 162 15.36 -6.30 -6.31
C GLN A 162 14.55 -5.25 -5.54
N VAL A 163 13.89 -5.64 -4.44
CA VAL A 163 13.17 -4.69 -3.58
C VAL A 163 14.11 -3.66 -2.98
N MET A 164 15.31 -4.07 -2.54
CA MET A 164 16.31 -3.14 -2.00
C MET A 164 16.86 -2.21 -3.08
N LYS A 165 17.04 -2.70 -4.31
CA LYS A 165 17.43 -1.87 -5.47
C LYS A 165 16.39 -0.79 -5.76
N ILE A 166 15.11 -1.17 -5.85
CA ILE A 166 13.99 -0.22 -6.07
C ILE A 166 13.93 0.81 -4.94
N ARG A 167 14.14 0.40 -3.68
CA ARG A 167 14.19 1.34 -2.55
C ARG A 167 15.33 2.35 -2.70
N ARG A 168 16.54 1.89 -3.05
CA ARG A 168 17.69 2.78 -3.29
C ARG A 168 17.42 3.76 -4.42
N GLU A 169 16.89 3.29 -5.55
CA GLU A 169 16.53 4.14 -6.69
C GLU A 169 15.49 5.19 -6.31
N ARG A 170 14.46 4.81 -5.54
CA ARG A 170 13.45 5.75 -5.03
C ARG A 170 14.07 6.80 -4.10
N ASP A 171 14.94 6.39 -3.19
CA ASP A 171 15.59 7.31 -2.25
C ASP A 171 16.53 8.28 -2.98
N GLU A 172 17.25 7.81 -4.00
CA GLU A 172 18.07 8.62 -4.89
C GLU A 172 17.22 9.63 -5.69
N GLN A 173 16.10 9.19 -6.25
CA GLN A 173 15.15 10.08 -6.94
C GLN A 173 14.62 11.17 -6.00
N LEU A 174 14.23 10.81 -4.77
CA LEU A 174 13.80 11.78 -3.76
C LEU A 174 14.93 12.75 -3.38
N ARG A 175 16.17 12.28 -3.30
CA ARG A 175 17.34 13.13 -3.03
C ARG A 175 17.56 14.13 -4.15
N LEU A 176 17.54 13.68 -5.40
CA LEU A 176 17.69 14.53 -6.58
C LEU A 176 16.56 15.56 -6.68
N GLN A 177 15.32 15.15 -6.47
CA GLN A 177 14.16 16.05 -6.46
C GLN A 177 14.29 17.13 -5.37
N LYS A 178 14.73 16.76 -4.16
CA LYS A 178 14.99 17.74 -3.09
C LYS A 178 16.08 18.73 -3.48
N GLN A 179 17.19 18.26 -4.06
CA GLN A 179 18.28 19.12 -4.52
C GLN A 179 17.83 20.09 -5.62
N GLU A 180 17.03 19.62 -6.60
CA GLU A 180 16.47 20.50 -7.64
C GLU A 180 15.53 21.57 -7.06
N LEU A 181 14.67 21.20 -6.10
CA LEU A 181 13.78 22.15 -5.43
C LEU A 181 14.57 23.18 -4.64
N GLU A 182 15.59 22.75 -3.91
CA GLU A 182 16.49 23.64 -3.16
C GLU A 182 17.24 24.60 -4.10
N GLN A 183 17.77 24.11 -5.22
CA GLN A 183 18.41 24.96 -6.23
C GLN A 183 17.43 25.98 -6.83
N ARG A 184 16.19 25.58 -7.13
CA ARG A 184 15.15 26.50 -7.61
C ARG A 184 14.78 27.53 -6.55
N GLU A 185 14.71 27.14 -5.28
CA GLU A 185 14.42 28.08 -4.18
C GLU A 185 15.58 29.06 -3.98
N ILE A 186 16.83 28.60 -4.01
CA ILE A 186 18.02 29.47 -3.97
C ILE A 186 17.98 30.46 -5.14
N GLN A 187 17.65 30.01 -6.35
CA GLN A 187 17.54 30.89 -7.51
C GLN A 187 16.44 31.93 -7.33
N ARG A 188 15.23 31.53 -6.88
CA ARG A 188 14.14 32.47 -6.58
C ARG A 188 14.55 33.49 -5.52
N ARG A 189 15.20 33.07 -4.44
CA ARG A 189 15.70 33.99 -3.40
C ARG A 189 16.72 34.98 -3.95
N ARG A 190 17.59 34.55 -4.87
CA ARG A 190 18.55 35.44 -5.55
C ARG A 190 17.85 36.45 -6.46
N ASP A 191 16.86 36.00 -7.22
CA ASP A 191 16.09 36.86 -8.13
C ASP A 191 15.23 37.87 -7.33
N GLU A 192 14.58 37.42 -6.25
CA GLU A 192 13.83 38.27 -5.31
C GLU A 192 14.76 39.31 -4.64
N ALA A 193 15.94 38.89 -4.18
CA ALA A 193 16.92 39.82 -3.60
C ALA A 193 17.40 40.85 -4.63
N ALA A 194 17.63 40.45 -5.88
CA ALA A 194 18.01 41.35 -6.95
C ALA A 194 16.89 42.36 -7.27
N GLU A 195 15.63 41.93 -7.28
CA GLU A 195 14.48 42.79 -7.51
C GLU A 195 14.28 43.78 -6.36
N VAL A 196 14.43 43.33 -5.11
CA VAL A 196 14.39 44.21 -3.94
C VAL A 196 15.47 45.29 -4.02
N GLU A 197 16.70 44.95 -4.42
CA GLU A 197 17.76 45.93 -4.61
C GLU A 197 17.46 46.91 -5.76
N ARG A 198 16.84 46.45 -6.86
CA ARG A 198 16.36 47.35 -7.93
C ARG A 198 15.33 48.33 -7.41
N VAL A 199 14.29 47.84 -6.72
CA VAL A 199 13.23 48.68 -6.14
C VAL A 199 13.79 49.68 -5.13
N LYS A 200 14.73 49.26 -4.27
CA LYS A 200 15.41 50.18 -3.34
C LYS A 200 16.16 51.29 -4.08
N ASN A 201 16.85 50.96 -5.17
CA ASN A 201 17.57 51.95 -5.96
C ASN A 201 16.63 52.91 -6.68
N ASP A 202 15.51 52.43 -7.22
CA ASP A 202 14.49 53.27 -7.83
C ASP A 202 13.82 54.18 -6.80
N LEU A 203 13.55 53.68 -5.60
CA LEU A 203 13.00 54.48 -4.50
C LEU A 203 13.98 55.57 -4.07
N LYS A 204 15.28 55.27 -3.95
CA LYS A 204 16.32 56.28 -3.71
C LYS A 204 16.38 57.34 -4.82
N ARG A 205 16.23 56.94 -6.09
CA ARG A 205 16.16 57.89 -7.22
C ARG A 205 14.96 58.81 -7.10
N LEU A 206 13.77 58.26 -6.82
CA LEU A 206 12.56 59.05 -6.61
C LEU A 206 12.67 59.99 -5.40
N GLU A 207 13.30 59.56 -4.32
CA GLU A 207 13.57 60.42 -3.16
C GLU A 207 14.52 61.57 -3.51
N LEU A 208 15.58 61.32 -4.27
CA LEU A 208 16.49 62.35 -4.75
C LEU A 208 15.78 63.33 -5.68
N ASP A 209 15.00 62.84 -6.64
CA ASP A 209 14.20 63.69 -7.55
C ASP A 209 13.20 64.55 -6.78
N ALA A 210 12.54 63.99 -5.75
CA ALA A 210 11.63 64.73 -4.90
C ALA A 210 12.35 65.81 -4.08
N ARG A 211 13.58 65.54 -3.58
CA ARG A 211 14.41 66.55 -2.91
C ARG A 211 14.78 67.69 -3.86
N VAL A 212 15.25 67.37 -5.06
CA VAL A 212 15.59 68.38 -6.08
C VAL A 212 14.36 69.23 -6.43
N ARG A 213 13.17 68.62 -6.58
CA ARG A 213 11.93 69.38 -6.80
C ARG A 213 11.64 70.36 -5.67
N ARG A 214 11.75 69.92 -4.41
CA ARG A 214 11.57 70.80 -3.24
C ARG A 214 12.60 71.93 -3.21
N GLU A 215 13.86 71.65 -3.50
CA GLU A 215 14.92 72.67 -3.56
C GLU A 215 14.63 73.71 -4.65
N THR A 216 14.25 73.26 -5.85
CA THR A 216 13.90 74.18 -6.96
C THR A 216 12.64 75.00 -6.65
N GLU A 217 11.64 74.43 -5.97
CA GLU A 217 10.46 75.16 -5.49
C GLU A 217 10.84 76.20 -4.41
N GLN A 218 11.69 75.84 -3.45
CA GLN A 218 12.19 76.76 -2.43
C GLN A 218 12.97 77.91 -3.06
N GLU A 219 13.81 77.64 -4.06
CA GLU A 219 14.51 78.69 -4.81
C GLU A 219 13.54 79.62 -5.57
N ARG A 220 12.49 79.07 -6.19
CA ARG A 220 11.44 79.87 -6.85
C ARG A 220 10.71 80.75 -5.83
N ILE A 221 10.33 80.20 -4.69
CA ILE A 221 9.68 80.96 -3.61
C ILE A 221 10.62 82.07 -3.11
N LYS A 222 11.91 81.78 -2.92
CA LYS A 222 12.89 82.78 -2.48
C LYS A 222 13.06 83.91 -3.50
N LYS A 223 13.06 83.61 -4.80
CA LYS A 223 13.06 84.62 -5.87
C LYS A 223 11.81 85.49 -5.83
N LEU A 224 10.62 84.87 -5.71
CA LEU A 224 9.35 85.60 -5.59
C LEU A 224 9.30 86.47 -4.33
N GLN A 225 9.84 86.00 -3.20
CA GLN A 225 9.95 86.80 -1.98
C GLN A 225 10.85 88.03 -2.17
N ALA A 226 11.98 87.88 -2.86
CA ALA A 226 12.87 89.00 -3.18
C ALA A 226 12.20 90.01 -4.14
N GLU A 227 11.49 89.54 -5.16
CA GLU A 227 10.71 90.39 -6.07
C GLU A 227 9.60 91.15 -5.33
N ASN A 228 8.83 90.47 -4.48
CA ASN A 228 7.81 91.13 -3.66
C ASN A 228 8.40 92.18 -2.72
N ALA A 229 9.56 91.91 -2.12
CA ALA A 229 10.25 92.90 -1.28
C ALA A 229 10.69 94.13 -2.08
N LEU A 230 11.19 93.95 -3.31
CA LEU A 230 11.52 95.05 -4.21
C LEU A 230 10.28 95.87 -4.59
N VAL A 231 9.16 95.22 -4.90
CA VAL A 231 7.89 95.89 -5.23
C VAL A 231 7.35 96.67 -4.04
N GLU A 232 7.38 96.11 -2.83
CA GLU A 232 6.96 96.83 -1.62
C GLU A 232 7.88 98.03 -1.33
N HIS A 233 9.19 97.88 -1.52
CA HIS A 233 10.11 99.02 -1.43
C HIS A 233 9.79 100.10 -2.46
N GLN A 234 9.51 99.73 -3.72
CA GLN A 234 9.10 100.68 -4.76
C GLN A 234 7.78 101.38 -4.42
N LYS A 235 6.77 100.64 -3.94
CA LYS A 235 5.50 101.21 -3.47
C LYS A 235 5.71 102.18 -2.31
N SER A 236 6.54 101.82 -1.32
CA SER A 236 6.84 102.70 -0.19
C SER A 236 7.53 103.98 -0.64
N ARG A 237 8.46 103.88 -1.60
CA ARG A 237 9.11 105.03 -2.22
C ARG A 237 8.13 105.90 -3.01
N ALA A 238 7.24 105.29 -3.79
CA ALA A 238 6.20 106.01 -4.55
C ALA A 238 5.25 106.74 -3.60
N LYS A 239 4.77 106.08 -2.53
CA LYS A 239 3.95 106.72 -1.49
C LYS A 239 4.67 107.89 -0.81
N LEU A 240 5.98 107.76 -0.56
CA LEU A 240 6.76 108.85 0.00
C LEU A 240 6.87 110.02 -0.98
N GLN A 241 7.04 109.75 -2.28
CA GLN A 241 7.05 110.77 -3.32
C GLN A 241 5.68 111.46 -3.44
N GLU A 242 4.58 110.70 -3.51
CA GLU A 242 3.22 111.24 -3.50
C GLU A 242 2.99 112.11 -2.25
N HIS A 243 3.41 111.65 -1.07
CA HIS A 243 3.30 112.45 0.16
C HIS A 243 4.13 113.74 0.09
N LEU A 244 5.34 113.70 -0.49
CA LEU A 244 6.16 114.91 -0.67
C LEU A 244 5.48 115.87 -1.65
N GLU A 245 4.95 115.38 -2.76
CA GLU A 245 4.19 116.17 -3.74
C GLU A 245 2.92 116.78 -3.12
N ASP A 246 2.19 116.01 -2.30
CA ASP A 246 1.02 116.48 -1.56
C ASP A 246 1.40 117.55 -0.54
N VAL A 247 2.52 117.39 0.17
CA VAL A 247 3.05 118.41 1.09
C VAL A 247 3.45 119.65 0.31
N GLU A 248 4.16 119.52 -0.81
CA GLU A 248 4.52 120.65 -1.67
C GLU A 248 3.27 121.37 -2.20
N LEU A 249 2.24 120.62 -2.59
CA LEU A 249 0.96 121.18 -3.04
C LEU A 249 0.24 121.88 -1.88
N MET A 250 0.21 121.29 -0.69
CA MET A 250 -0.35 121.91 0.52
C MET A 250 0.45 123.14 0.93
N GLU A 251 1.77 123.14 0.81
CA GLU A 251 2.61 124.31 1.08
C GLU A 251 2.39 125.40 0.03
N ALA A 252 2.24 125.04 -1.25
CA ALA A 252 1.90 125.98 -2.31
C ALA A 252 0.51 126.56 -2.10
N TYR A 253 -0.44 125.71 -1.68
CA TYR A 253 -1.79 126.12 -1.31
C TYR A 253 -1.78 126.98 -0.04
N ALA A 254 -0.99 126.66 0.98
CA ALA A 254 -0.84 127.46 2.19
C ALA A 254 -0.14 128.79 1.91
N ARG A 255 0.87 128.81 1.03
CA ARG A 255 1.49 130.06 0.54
C ARG A 255 0.49 130.89 -0.26
N ARG A 256 -0.34 130.25 -1.07
CA ARG A 256 -1.42 130.92 -1.80
C ARG A 256 -2.50 131.43 -0.85
N LEU A 257 -2.88 130.64 0.15
CA LEU A 257 -3.84 131.00 1.19
C LEU A 257 -3.28 132.13 2.04
N ALA A 258 -1.99 132.12 2.39
CA ALA A 258 -1.32 133.21 3.09
C ALA A 258 -1.28 134.48 2.26
N LYS A 259 -1.04 134.40 0.94
CA LYS A 259 -1.18 135.55 0.03
C LYS A 259 -2.62 136.01 -0.07
N GLU A 260 -3.57 135.09 -0.20
CA GLU A 260 -4.99 135.37 -0.21
C GLU A 260 -5.47 135.86 1.15
N GLU A 261 -4.82 135.52 2.27
CA GLU A 261 -5.04 135.98 3.64
C GLU A 261 -4.28 137.26 3.95
N GLU A 262 -3.22 137.61 3.23
CA GLU A 262 -2.63 138.94 3.26
C GLU A 262 -3.49 139.89 2.44
N GLU A 263 -3.98 139.45 1.27
CA GLU A 263 -4.97 140.15 0.47
C GLU A 263 -6.32 140.20 1.17
N ARG A 264 -6.72 139.13 1.84
CA ARG A 264 -7.93 139.07 2.64
C ARG A 264 -7.68 139.75 3.96
N MET A 265 -6.53 139.79 4.62
CA MET A 265 -6.30 140.67 5.77
C MET A 265 -6.32 142.12 5.32
N ARG A 266 -5.84 142.47 4.13
CA ARG A 266 -6.03 143.80 3.54
C ARG A 266 -7.51 144.08 3.24
N ARG A 267 -8.25 143.11 2.66
CA ARG A 267 -9.68 143.24 2.35
C ARG A 267 -10.56 143.18 3.62
N LEU A 268 -10.37 142.22 4.51
CA LEU A 268 -10.89 142.01 5.86
C LEU A 268 -10.47 143.14 6.81
N GLN A 269 -9.34 143.81 6.71
CA GLN A 269 -9.11 145.08 7.41
C GLN A 269 -10.06 146.17 6.87
N THR A 270 -10.41 146.11 5.57
CA THR A 270 -11.50 146.91 4.95
C THR A 270 -12.92 146.29 5.06
N THR A 271 -13.09 145.06 5.57
CA THR A 271 -14.37 144.31 5.62
C THR A 271 -14.77 143.93 7.05
N LEU A 272 -13.86 143.86 8.02
CA LEU A 272 -14.08 143.85 9.49
C LEU A 272 -14.53 145.22 9.98
N GLN A 273 -14.39 146.26 9.15
CA GLN A 273 -15.18 147.49 9.33
C GLN A 273 -16.62 147.34 8.81
N ARG A 274 -16.99 146.25 8.14
CA ARG A 274 -18.27 146.14 7.41
C ARG A 274 -19.04 144.83 7.54
N ARG A 275 -18.60 143.84 8.31
CA ARG A 275 -19.30 142.56 8.29
C ARG A 275 -19.17 141.74 9.56
N ASP A 276 -19.61 142.36 10.64
CA ASP A 276 -20.14 141.75 11.86
C ASP A 276 -21.48 141.00 11.63
N GLN A 277 -21.69 140.38 10.47
CA GLN A 277 -22.97 139.73 10.13
C GLN A 277 -22.77 138.42 9.36
N GLN A 278 -22.80 137.35 10.18
CA GLN A 278 -23.37 136.00 9.99
C GLN A 278 -22.93 135.16 8.78
N ILE A 279 -22.52 133.90 9.03
CA ILE A 279 -22.99 132.70 8.31
C ILE A 279 -22.89 131.46 9.23
N ASP A 280 -24.03 130.82 9.51
CA ASP A 280 -24.17 129.42 9.94
C ASP A 280 -24.57 128.56 8.74
N ILE A 281 -23.80 127.52 8.39
CA ILE A 281 -24.21 126.43 7.47
C ILE A 281 -23.61 125.12 7.99
N ALA A 282 -24.29 124.47 8.94
CA ALA A 282 -23.85 123.18 9.51
C ALA A 282 -24.86 122.03 9.31
N GLU A 283 -26.08 122.29 8.80
CA GLU A 283 -27.15 121.29 8.82
C GLU A 283 -27.29 120.44 7.55
N SER A 284 -26.69 120.83 6.41
CA SER A 284 -26.82 120.07 5.15
C SER A 284 -25.96 118.81 5.06
N MET A 285 -24.94 118.65 5.91
CA MET A 285 -23.98 117.53 5.86
C MET A 285 -24.50 116.27 6.58
N GLN A 286 -25.39 116.43 7.57
CA GLN A 286 -25.88 115.33 8.41
C GLN A 286 -26.94 114.46 7.70
N ALA A 287 -27.63 115.00 6.70
CA ALA A 287 -28.63 114.27 5.91
C ALA A 287 -28.01 113.29 4.88
N GLN A 288 -26.85 113.63 4.30
CA GLN A 288 -26.15 112.77 3.34
C GLN A 288 -25.49 111.55 4.01
N ILE A 289 -25.02 111.68 5.24
CA ILE A 289 -24.40 110.58 6.00
C ILE A 289 -25.44 109.51 6.37
N ARG A 290 -26.67 109.92 6.73
CA ARG A 290 -27.75 108.99 7.10
C ARG A 290 -28.26 108.16 5.91
N GLN A 291 -28.32 108.71 4.71
CA GLN A 291 -28.75 107.96 3.53
C GLN A 291 -27.72 106.92 3.08
N LYS A 292 -26.43 107.21 3.24
CA LYS A 292 -25.35 106.26 2.90
C LYS A 292 -25.32 105.05 3.84
N ALA A 293 -25.55 105.26 5.14
CA ALA A 293 -25.59 104.19 6.14
C ALA A 293 -26.71 103.17 5.86
N LEU A 294 -27.92 103.63 5.51
CA LEU A 294 -29.06 102.77 5.21
C LEU A 294 -28.89 101.95 3.91
N ALA A 295 -28.12 102.46 2.94
CA ALA A 295 -27.82 101.75 1.71
C ALA A 295 -26.77 100.63 1.91
N ASP A 296 -25.82 100.83 2.83
CA ASP A 296 -24.81 99.82 3.16
C ASP A 296 -25.40 98.70 4.03
N GLU A 297 -26.35 99.02 4.92
CA GLU A 297 -27.08 98.03 5.73
C GLU A 297 -27.91 97.09 4.85
N ARG A 298 -28.64 97.62 3.85
CA ARG A 298 -29.38 96.81 2.88
C ARG A 298 -28.47 95.88 2.05
N ARG A 299 -27.28 96.35 1.66
CA ARG A 299 -26.30 95.51 0.94
C ARG A 299 -25.76 94.38 1.80
N ALA A 300 -25.53 94.63 3.10
CA ALA A 300 -25.08 93.61 4.04
C ALA A 300 -26.14 92.52 4.27
N GLU A 301 -27.42 92.91 4.42
CA GLU A 301 -28.53 91.97 4.58
C GLU A 301 -28.75 91.07 3.35
N GLU A 302 -28.69 91.64 2.15
CA GLU A 302 -28.82 90.86 0.91
C GLU A 302 -27.65 89.88 0.72
N TYR A 303 -26.43 90.28 1.08
CA TYR A 303 -25.27 89.40 1.04
C TYR A 303 -25.42 88.25 2.04
N GLN A 304 -25.86 88.53 3.27
CA GLN A 304 -26.09 87.51 4.29
C GLN A 304 -27.17 86.52 3.87
N LYS A 305 -28.32 87.00 3.35
CA LYS A 305 -29.38 86.12 2.82
C LYS A 305 -28.90 85.21 1.69
N LYS A 306 -28.07 85.72 0.77
CA LYS A 306 -27.48 84.92 -0.32
C LYS A 306 -26.49 83.87 0.21
N LYS A 307 -25.70 84.21 1.23
CA LYS A 307 -24.77 83.28 1.87
C LYS A 307 -25.52 82.16 2.58
N ASP A 308 -26.55 82.49 3.36
CA ASP A 308 -27.35 81.51 4.10
C ASP A 308 -28.10 80.56 3.14
N ALA A 309 -28.65 81.07 2.03
CA ALA A 309 -29.28 80.26 1.00
C ALA A 309 -28.28 79.30 0.30
N ALA A 310 -27.06 79.77 0.02
CA ALA A 310 -26.00 78.95 -0.56
C ALA A 310 -25.49 77.87 0.41
N GLU A 311 -25.43 78.16 1.71
CA GLU A 311 -25.09 77.17 2.74
C GLU A 311 -26.17 76.10 2.89
N GLN A 312 -27.46 76.47 2.85
CA GLN A 312 -28.57 75.52 2.89
C GLN A 312 -28.55 74.56 1.69
N LEU A 313 -28.31 75.05 0.47
CA LEU A 313 -28.17 74.21 -0.72
C LEU A 313 -27.01 73.22 -0.59
N LYS A 314 -25.84 73.67 -0.13
CA LYS A 314 -24.68 72.78 0.12
C LYS A 314 -24.98 71.72 1.17
N GLN A 315 -25.72 72.05 2.23
CA GLN A 315 -26.14 71.07 3.22
C GLN A 315 -27.10 70.03 2.63
N HIS A 316 -28.06 70.47 1.81
CA HIS A 316 -28.98 69.58 1.13
C HIS A 316 -28.27 68.63 0.16
N GLU A 317 -27.32 69.13 -0.65
CA GLU A 317 -26.50 68.32 -1.55
C GLU A 317 -25.65 67.27 -0.80
N LYS A 318 -25.07 67.65 0.36
CA LYS A 318 -24.33 66.70 1.20
C LYS A 318 -25.22 65.60 1.76
N LEU A 319 -26.43 65.93 2.21
CA LEU A 319 -27.38 64.95 2.73
C LEU A 319 -27.89 64.02 1.62
N GLU A 320 -28.16 64.54 0.42
CA GLU A 320 -28.49 63.76 -0.77
C GLU A 320 -27.37 62.78 -1.14
N ALA A 321 -26.11 63.26 -1.17
CA ALA A 321 -24.95 62.42 -1.47
C ALA A 321 -24.78 61.30 -0.44
N GLN A 322 -24.94 61.60 0.86
CA GLN A 322 -24.89 60.60 1.93
C GLN A 322 -26.01 59.56 1.80
N LYS A 323 -27.23 59.96 1.42
CA LYS A 323 -28.34 59.03 1.17
C LYS A 323 -28.05 58.10 0.00
N ARG A 324 -27.48 58.63 -1.10
CA ARG A 324 -27.10 57.83 -2.28
C ARG A 324 -25.99 56.83 -1.93
N GLU A 325 -24.94 57.28 -1.25
CA GLU A 325 -23.84 56.41 -0.83
C GLU A 325 -24.32 55.31 0.14
N ALA A 326 -25.20 55.64 1.09
CA ALA A 326 -25.79 54.66 1.99
C ALA A 326 -26.61 53.59 1.23
N TYR A 327 -27.37 54.00 0.23
CA TYR A 327 -28.14 53.09 -0.63
C TYR A 327 -27.24 52.19 -1.48
N GLU A 328 -26.20 52.74 -2.10
CA GLU A 328 -25.21 51.97 -2.87
C GLU A 328 -24.48 50.96 -2.00
N ARG A 329 -24.06 51.35 -0.79
CA ARG A 329 -23.46 50.44 0.20
C ARG A 329 -24.43 49.32 0.58
N GLN A 330 -25.71 49.63 0.78
CA GLN A 330 -26.72 48.62 1.09
C GLN A 330 -26.90 47.62 -0.06
N GLN A 331 -26.97 48.09 -1.31
CA GLN A 331 -27.06 47.24 -2.50
C GLN A 331 -25.83 46.35 -2.65
N TYR A 332 -24.64 46.91 -2.48
CA TYR A 332 -23.38 46.15 -2.52
C TYR A 332 -23.32 45.04 -1.46
N LEU A 333 -23.77 45.33 -0.23
CA LEU A 333 -23.83 44.34 0.84
C LEU A 333 -24.85 43.22 0.54
N LEU A 334 -25.98 43.55 -0.10
CA LEU A 334 -26.96 42.55 -0.54
C LEU A 334 -26.40 41.65 -1.63
N GLU A 335 -25.68 42.22 -2.59
CA GLU A 335 -25.02 41.47 -3.66
C GLU A 335 -23.94 40.53 -3.10
N GLN A 336 -23.07 41.03 -2.23
CA GLN A 336 -22.09 40.23 -1.48
C GLN A 336 -22.75 39.06 -0.73
N ARG A 337 -23.86 39.32 -0.04
CA ARG A 337 -24.62 38.28 0.68
C ARG A 337 -25.18 37.23 -0.29
N ASN A 338 -25.68 37.65 -1.44
CA ASN A 338 -26.24 36.73 -2.44
C ASN A 338 -25.14 35.88 -3.10
N GLN A 339 -23.99 36.47 -3.45
CA GLN A 339 -22.83 35.74 -3.97
C GLN A 339 -22.33 34.71 -2.95
N LYS A 340 -22.21 35.09 -1.67
CA LYS A 340 -21.85 34.15 -0.60
C LYS A 340 -22.85 32.99 -0.49
N LYS A 341 -24.16 33.28 -0.51
CA LYS A 341 -25.21 32.25 -0.48
C LYS A 341 -25.16 31.32 -1.69
N GLN A 342 -24.83 31.82 -2.88
CA GLN A 342 -24.68 31.00 -4.08
C GLN A 342 -23.46 30.08 -3.97
N ARG A 343 -22.31 30.59 -3.52
CA ARG A 343 -21.11 29.76 -3.28
C ARG A 343 -21.38 28.67 -2.25
N GLU A 344 -22.00 28.99 -1.13
CA GLU A 344 -22.38 27.98 -0.12
C GLU A 344 -23.40 26.95 -0.65
N ARG A 345 -24.22 27.28 -1.65
CA ARG A 345 -25.12 26.30 -2.28
C ARG A 345 -24.34 25.38 -3.21
N GLN A 346 -23.45 25.93 -4.02
CA GLN A 346 -22.57 25.18 -4.92
C GLN A 346 -21.69 24.21 -4.12
N GLU A 347 -21.02 24.69 -3.06
CA GLU A 347 -20.20 23.82 -2.19
C GLU A 347 -21.01 22.67 -1.59
N ARG A 348 -22.25 22.93 -1.15
CA ARG A 348 -23.14 21.86 -0.65
C ARG A 348 -23.55 20.87 -1.73
N GLU A 349 -23.81 21.34 -2.95
CA GLU A 349 -24.14 20.48 -4.09
C GLU A 349 -22.94 19.62 -4.50
N ASP A 350 -21.74 20.20 -4.53
CA ASP A 350 -20.49 19.51 -4.80
C ASP A 350 -20.19 18.45 -3.72
N ASP A 351 -20.38 18.77 -2.44
CA ASP A 351 -20.23 17.81 -1.34
C ASP A 351 -21.24 16.65 -1.46
N LEU A 352 -22.49 16.94 -1.81
CA LEU A 352 -23.52 15.91 -2.00
C LEU A 352 -23.23 15.02 -3.21
N THR A 353 -22.76 15.59 -4.31
CA THR A 353 -22.38 14.82 -5.51
C THR A 353 -21.15 13.96 -5.25
N PHE A 354 -20.14 14.50 -4.57
CA PHE A 354 -18.96 13.76 -4.12
C PHE A 354 -19.35 12.60 -3.20
N ALA A 355 -20.20 12.84 -2.19
CA ALA A 355 -20.66 11.79 -1.28
C ALA A 355 -21.42 10.68 -2.03
N ARG A 356 -22.28 11.04 -3.00
CA ARG A 356 -22.99 10.06 -3.84
C ARG A 356 -22.02 9.22 -4.68
N GLN A 357 -21.02 9.85 -5.30
CA GLN A 357 -19.98 9.16 -6.08
C GLN A 357 -19.20 8.20 -5.18
N TYR A 358 -18.70 8.67 -4.05
CA TYR A 358 -17.96 7.86 -3.08
C TYR A 358 -18.77 6.63 -2.61
N HIS A 359 -20.05 6.81 -2.29
CA HIS A 359 -20.93 5.70 -1.91
C HIS A 359 -21.22 4.74 -3.07
N SER A 360 -21.27 5.22 -4.30
CA SER A 360 -21.46 4.38 -5.49
C SER A 360 -20.22 3.55 -5.80
N GLU A 361 -19.03 4.14 -5.69
CA GLU A 361 -17.74 3.47 -5.85
C GLU A 361 -17.53 2.42 -4.76
N ALA A 362 -17.85 2.75 -3.51
CA ALA A 362 -17.78 1.80 -2.40
C ALA A 362 -18.71 0.59 -2.63
N ARG A 363 -19.93 0.81 -3.14
CA ARG A 363 -20.86 -0.27 -3.51
C ARG A 363 -20.31 -1.11 -4.66
N ALA A 364 -19.81 -0.49 -5.72
CA ALA A 364 -19.21 -1.19 -6.85
C ALA A 364 -17.99 -2.04 -6.44
N ALA A 365 -17.15 -1.53 -5.53
CA ALA A 365 -16.01 -2.27 -4.98
C ALA A 365 -16.46 -3.51 -4.17
N LEU A 366 -17.48 -3.37 -3.32
CA LEU A 366 -18.06 -4.50 -2.58
C LEU A 366 -18.68 -5.54 -3.52
N GLU A 367 -19.42 -5.11 -4.54
CA GLU A 367 -19.96 -6.01 -5.55
C GLU A 367 -18.87 -6.75 -6.32
N ALA A 368 -17.78 -6.08 -6.68
CA ALA A 368 -16.63 -6.70 -7.34
C ALA A 368 -15.96 -7.76 -6.46
N GLN A 369 -15.76 -7.47 -5.17
CA GLN A 369 -15.25 -8.45 -4.20
C GLN A 369 -16.19 -9.65 -4.06
N TYR A 370 -17.51 -9.41 -3.99
CA TYR A 370 -18.49 -10.49 -3.91
C TYR A 370 -18.47 -11.38 -5.16
N ARG A 371 -18.40 -10.79 -6.36
CA ARG A 371 -18.26 -11.54 -7.62
C ARG A 371 -16.98 -12.36 -7.65
N GLN A 372 -15.86 -11.80 -7.21
CA GLN A 372 -14.58 -12.53 -7.14
C GLN A 372 -14.68 -13.71 -6.15
N ALA A 373 -15.26 -13.50 -4.98
CA ALA A 373 -15.48 -14.57 -3.99
C ALA A 373 -16.40 -15.67 -4.54
N GLN A 374 -17.47 -15.30 -5.24
CA GLN A 374 -18.34 -16.27 -5.91
C GLN A 374 -17.61 -17.06 -7.00
N PHE A 375 -16.82 -16.40 -7.83
CA PHE A 375 -16.00 -17.05 -8.86
C PHE A 375 -15.03 -18.07 -8.25
N VAL A 376 -14.33 -17.70 -7.19
CA VAL A 376 -13.42 -18.61 -6.46
C VAL A 376 -14.19 -19.80 -5.88
N ARG A 377 -15.38 -19.58 -5.29
CA ARG A 377 -16.23 -20.68 -4.79
C ARG A 377 -16.67 -21.62 -5.91
N GLN A 378 -17.09 -21.10 -7.06
CA GLN A 378 -17.47 -21.92 -8.21
C GLN A 378 -16.29 -22.72 -8.77
N ARG A 379 -15.09 -22.10 -8.85
CA ARG A 379 -13.86 -22.78 -9.25
C ARG A 379 -13.47 -23.90 -8.27
N ASN A 380 -13.58 -23.65 -6.96
CA ASN A 380 -13.31 -24.66 -5.95
C ASN A 380 -14.32 -25.80 -6.01
N LYS A 381 -15.61 -25.49 -6.23
CA LYS A 381 -16.65 -26.49 -6.42
C LYS A 381 -16.35 -27.38 -7.62
N SER A 382 -16.02 -26.81 -8.78
CA SER A 382 -15.69 -27.60 -9.97
C SER A 382 -14.40 -28.42 -9.80
N PHE A 383 -13.43 -27.92 -9.03
CA PHE A 383 -12.24 -28.70 -8.65
C PHE A 383 -12.60 -29.88 -7.73
N GLN A 384 -13.45 -29.67 -6.74
CA GLN A 384 -13.95 -30.74 -5.86
C GLN A 384 -14.74 -31.79 -6.65
N GLU A 385 -15.61 -31.38 -7.59
CA GLU A 385 -16.33 -32.29 -8.47
C GLU A 385 -15.36 -33.17 -9.29
N LYS A 386 -14.30 -32.56 -9.87
CA LYS A 386 -13.26 -33.33 -10.58
C LYS A 386 -12.52 -34.30 -9.66
N LEU A 387 -12.24 -33.89 -8.41
CA LEU A 387 -11.57 -34.74 -7.43
C LEU A 387 -12.44 -35.94 -7.04
N ILE A 388 -13.75 -35.72 -6.88
CA ILE A 388 -14.72 -36.80 -6.62
C ILE A 388 -14.73 -37.78 -7.80
N VAL A 389 -14.78 -37.29 -9.04
CA VAL A 389 -14.71 -38.15 -10.24
C VAL A 389 -13.41 -38.97 -10.26
N GLN A 390 -12.26 -38.34 -9.99
CA GLN A 390 -10.98 -39.05 -9.90
C GLN A 390 -10.95 -40.10 -8.77
N MET A 391 -11.54 -39.79 -7.61
CA MET A 391 -11.68 -40.75 -6.52
C MET A 391 -12.60 -41.91 -6.89
N ASP A 392 -13.69 -41.65 -7.61
CA ASP A 392 -14.59 -42.69 -8.09
C ASP A 392 -13.90 -43.55 -9.16
N GLU A 393 -13.15 -42.97 -10.10
CA GLU A 393 -12.33 -43.72 -11.06
C GLU A 393 -11.31 -44.63 -10.36
N GLN A 394 -10.62 -44.11 -9.34
CA GLN A 394 -9.70 -44.91 -8.51
C GLN A 394 -10.44 -46.01 -7.73
N ARG A 395 -11.66 -45.76 -7.26
CA ARG A 395 -12.52 -46.77 -6.62
C ARG A 395 -13.04 -47.84 -7.58
N HIS A 396 -13.32 -47.49 -8.84
CA HIS A 396 -13.70 -48.48 -9.85
C HIS A 396 -12.49 -49.35 -10.27
N GLY A 397 -11.27 -48.84 -10.11
CA GLY A 397 -10.01 -49.58 -10.34
C GLY A 397 -9.40 -50.28 -9.12
N GLN A 398 -9.94 -50.11 -7.91
CA GLN A 398 -9.42 -50.69 -6.67
C GLN A 398 -10.53 -51.48 -5.94
N PRO A 399 -10.28 -52.73 -5.50
CA PRO A 399 -11.29 -53.48 -4.74
C PRO A 399 -11.60 -52.78 -3.40
N LEU A 400 -12.88 -52.75 -3.03
CA LEU A 400 -13.44 -52.11 -1.82
C LEU A 400 -12.86 -52.59 -0.48
N SER A 401 -11.97 -53.60 -0.47
CA SER A 401 -11.22 -54.04 0.70
C SER A 401 -10.00 -54.88 0.29
N PRO A 402 -8.83 -54.75 0.97
CA PRO A 402 -7.67 -55.62 0.72
C PRO A 402 -7.93 -57.12 0.93
N LEU A 403 -9.00 -57.48 1.64
CA LEU A 403 -9.43 -58.86 1.89
C LEU A 403 -10.50 -59.39 0.91
N GLN A 404 -11.10 -58.54 0.09
CA GLN A 404 -12.03 -58.93 -0.96
C GLN A 404 -11.39 -58.64 -2.31
N ARG A 405 -10.34 -59.39 -2.65
CA ARG A 405 -10.12 -59.66 -4.07
C ARG A 405 -11.29 -60.52 -4.52
N PRO A 406 -12.09 -60.12 -5.52
CA PRO A 406 -12.63 -61.14 -6.39
C PRO A 406 -11.39 -61.92 -6.84
N ARG A 407 -11.31 -63.22 -6.56
CA ARG A 407 -10.46 -64.05 -7.40
C ARG A 407 -10.90 -63.68 -8.81
N ASP A 408 -10.01 -63.11 -9.62
CA ASP A 408 -10.24 -62.99 -11.04
C ASP A 408 -10.47 -64.42 -11.53
N LEU A 409 -11.75 -64.82 -11.53
CA LEU A 409 -12.23 -66.12 -11.99
C LEU A 409 -12.06 -66.21 -13.51
N ASN A 410 -11.67 -65.11 -14.13
CA ASN A 410 -11.28 -65.02 -15.52
C ASN A 410 -9.76 -64.81 -15.62
N MET A 411 -9.14 -65.75 -16.30
CA MET A 411 -7.75 -65.74 -16.71
C MET A 411 -7.38 -64.43 -17.43
N ASN A 412 -6.20 -63.88 -17.15
CA ASN A 412 -5.73 -62.62 -17.75
C ASN A 412 -5.55 -62.78 -19.28
N ASN A 413 -5.63 -61.71 -20.07
CA ASN A 413 -5.58 -61.80 -21.55
C ASN A 413 -4.31 -62.50 -22.04
N HIS A 414 -3.17 -62.25 -21.40
CA HIS A 414 -1.93 -62.94 -21.71
C HIS A 414 -1.95 -64.44 -21.37
N GLU A 415 -2.60 -64.81 -20.26
CA GLU A 415 -2.78 -66.20 -19.86
C GLU A 415 -3.81 -66.91 -20.75
N LYS A 416 -4.83 -66.19 -21.24
CA LYS A 416 -5.79 -66.66 -22.27
C LYS A 416 -5.09 -66.93 -23.59
N ASP A 417 -4.16 -66.09 -24.00
CA ASP A 417 -3.37 -66.31 -25.21
C ASP A 417 -2.45 -67.54 -25.06
N MET A 418 -1.79 -67.69 -23.91
CA MET A 418 -0.96 -68.86 -23.60
C MET A 418 -1.78 -70.16 -23.59
N ASN A 419 -3.02 -70.10 -23.08
CA ASN A 419 -3.92 -71.23 -23.03
C ASN A 419 -4.88 -71.32 -24.23
N ALA A 420 -4.71 -70.49 -25.27
CA ALA A 420 -5.65 -70.38 -26.38
C ALA A 420 -5.86 -71.72 -27.09
N LYS A 421 -4.80 -72.50 -27.28
CA LYS A 421 -4.88 -73.84 -27.88
C LYS A 421 -5.62 -74.87 -27.00
N LEU A 422 -5.62 -74.69 -25.68
CA LEU A 422 -6.36 -75.55 -24.74
C LEU A 422 -7.82 -75.12 -24.65
N LEU A 423 -8.09 -73.81 -24.66
CA LEU A 423 -9.44 -73.26 -24.71
C LEU A 423 -10.14 -73.65 -26.02
N GLN A 424 -9.46 -73.57 -27.16
CA GLN A 424 -9.98 -74.00 -28.46
C GLN A 424 -10.32 -75.50 -28.49
N LYS A 425 -9.54 -76.35 -27.80
CA LYS A 425 -9.84 -77.79 -27.65
C LYS A 425 -11.03 -78.07 -26.72
N LEU A 426 -11.39 -77.13 -25.84
CA LEU A 426 -12.56 -77.23 -24.98
C LEU A 426 -13.84 -76.74 -25.70
N GLU A 427 -13.71 -75.94 -26.76
CA GLU A 427 -14.82 -75.54 -27.65
C GLU A 427 -15.29 -76.69 -28.56
N ASP A 428 -14.46 -77.70 -28.79
CA ASP A 428 -14.86 -78.95 -29.45
C ASP A 428 -15.93 -79.68 -28.61
N VAL A 429 -17.13 -79.83 -29.19
CA VAL A 429 -18.34 -80.35 -28.52
C VAL A 429 -18.09 -81.70 -27.83
N GLY A 430 -17.31 -82.59 -28.45
CA GLY A 430 -17.01 -83.92 -27.89
C GLY A 430 -16.01 -83.94 -26.72
N MET A 431 -15.13 -82.93 -26.62
CA MET A 431 -14.12 -82.82 -25.55
C MET A 431 -14.63 -81.97 -24.38
N GLY A 432 -15.29 -80.84 -24.67
CA GLY A 432 -15.90 -79.98 -23.66
C GLY A 432 -16.95 -80.73 -22.81
N GLN A 433 -17.76 -81.59 -23.43
CA GLN A 433 -18.79 -82.36 -22.74
C GLN A 433 -18.21 -83.46 -21.84
N LYS A 434 -17.08 -84.08 -22.22
CA LYS A 434 -16.34 -85.05 -21.38
C LYS A 434 -15.71 -84.40 -20.16
N VAL A 435 -15.19 -83.18 -20.31
CA VAL A 435 -14.61 -82.40 -19.20
C VAL A 435 -15.70 -81.95 -18.22
N LEU A 436 -16.84 -81.48 -18.73
CA LEU A 436 -18.01 -81.12 -17.90
C LEU A 436 -18.57 -82.32 -17.12
N GLN A 437 -18.64 -83.50 -17.72
CA GLN A 437 -19.06 -84.73 -17.02
C GLN A 437 -18.10 -85.15 -15.89
N LYS A 438 -16.80 -84.85 -16.01
CA LYS A 438 -15.81 -85.14 -14.95
C LYS A 438 -15.81 -84.10 -13.83
N LEU A 439 -16.17 -82.87 -14.13
CA LEU A 439 -16.23 -81.76 -13.16
C LEU A 439 -17.58 -81.67 -12.42
N SER A 440 -18.62 -82.35 -12.89
CA SER A 440 -19.89 -82.50 -12.19
C SER A 440 -20.01 -83.91 -11.59
N PRO A 441 -19.68 -84.12 -10.31
CA PRO A 441 -20.06 -85.36 -9.64
C PRO A 441 -21.59 -85.40 -9.57
N ALA A 442 -22.19 -86.45 -10.14
CA ALA A 442 -23.61 -86.73 -9.97
C ALA A 442 -23.93 -86.86 -8.47
N LYS A 443 -24.42 -85.77 -7.85
CA LYS A 443 -24.98 -85.78 -6.51
C LYS A 443 -26.31 -86.50 -6.55
N THR A 444 -26.34 -87.75 -6.10
CA THR A 444 -27.57 -88.36 -5.56
C THR A 444 -27.99 -87.54 -4.34
N ALA A 445 -29.02 -86.71 -4.49
CA ALA A 445 -29.54 -85.86 -3.42
C ALA A 445 -30.25 -86.71 -2.37
N THR A 446 -29.75 -86.72 -1.14
CA THR A 446 -30.47 -87.20 0.05
C THR A 446 -31.44 -86.10 0.48
N ALA A 447 -32.75 -86.36 0.39
CA ALA A 447 -33.79 -85.47 0.84
C ALA A 447 -33.76 -85.37 2.38
N ILE A 448 -33.40 -84.21 2.92
CA ILE A 448 -33.58 -83.90 4.34
C ILE A 448 -35.00 -83.36 4.51
N THR A 449 -35.87 -84.18 5.08
CA THR A 449 -37.22 -83.83 5.54
C THR A 449 -37.14 -83.19 6.92
N THR A 450 -37.27 -81.86 7.00
CA THR A 450 -37.58 -81.18 8.27
C THR A 450 -39.08 -80.96 8.37
N LYS A 451 -39.73 -81.70 9.27
CA LYS A 451 -41.10 -81.42 9.73
C LYS A 451 -41.03 -80.32 10.80
N PHE A 452 -41.87 -79.30 10.65
CA PHE A 452 -42.16 -78.32 11.69
C PHE A 452 -43.02 -78.95 12.80
N TYR A 453 -42.60 -78.78 14.05
CA TYR A 453 -43.46 -78.55 15.21
C TYR A 453 -42.82 -77.44 16.05
#